data_AF-A0A800A8B2-F1
#
_entry.id   AF-A0A800A8B2-F1
#
_cell.length_a   1.000
_cell.length_b   1.000
_cell.length_c   1.000
_cell.angle_alpha   90.00
_cell.angle_beta   90.00
_cell.angle_gamma   90.00
#
_symmetry.space_group_name_H-M   'P 1'
#
loop_
_entity.id
_entity.type
_entity.pdbx_description
1 polymer ?
#
loop_
_entity_poly.entity_id
_entity_poly.type
_entity_poly.pdbx_seq_one_letter_code
_entity_poly.pdbx_strand_id
1 'polypeptide(L)'
;MYRLAELSDPRRRALGASLLIAGLLGLFVGVIVIHWANFPEGEVVSVLNWIPRGAMWKGLGYLIVLGAGSISMAGAAILWLLNQRLTWARASFAALLAWIALVFYFGIVPSEWLNFAQTELEWSSQTVAFAIPSWLVLGNTVEISFGAIKDAISMGYHIVMLGAAAVLALEIQKIKEGRPASAAKPELRSPYGRPLVKGES
;
A
#
# COMPACT_ATOMS: atom_id res chain seq x y z
N MET A 1 -8.26 -23.35 5.58
CA MET A 1 -7.98 -21.97 5.14
C MET A 1 -9.31 -21.23 5.03
N TYR A 2 -9.54 -20.18 5.82
CA TYR A 2 -10.75 -19.36 5.71
C TYR A 2 -10.73 -18.57 4.40
N ARG A 3 -11.78 -18.69 3.57
CA ARG A 3 -11.94 -17.85 2.38
C ARG A 3 -12.51 -16.50 2.81
N LEU A 4 -11.79 -15.41 2.53
CA LEU A 4 -12.26 -14.04 2.83
C LEU A 4 -13.63 -13.74 2.20
N ALA A 5 -13.95 -14.39 1.08
CA ALA A 5 -15.24 -14.32 0.41
C ALA A 5 -16.43 -14.93 1.21
N GLU A 6 -16.15 -15.72 2.26
CA GLU A 6 -17.17 -16.41 3.07
C GLU A 6 -17.37 -15.74 4.44
N LEU A 7 -16.73 -14.58 4.68
CA LEU A 7 -16.91 -13.82 5.92
C LEU A 7 -18.36 -13.35 6.07
N SER A 8 -18.95 -13.61 7.23
CA SER A 8 -20.23 -13.01 7.61
C SER A 8 -20.12 -11.49 7.72
N ASP A 9 -21.22 -10.78 7.44
CA ASP A 9 -21.25 -9.32 7.45
C ASP A 9 -20.72 -8.69 8.75
N PRO A 10 -21.09 -9.16 9.96
CA PRO A 10 -20.53 -8.62 11.20
C PRO A 10 -19.02 -8.82 11.31
N ARG A 11 -18.50 -10.00 10.93
CA ARG A 11 -17.07 -10.30 10.98
C ARG A 11 -16.28 -9.48 9.97
N ARG A 12 -16.78 -9.32 8.75
CA ARG A 12 -16.16 -8.48 7.73
C ARG A 12 -16.06 -7.03 8.21
N ARG A 13 -17.16 -6.49 8.76
CA ARG A 13 -17.18 -5.11 9.28
C ARG A 13 -16.20 -4.93 10.42
N ALA A 14 -16.18 -5.85 11.38
CA ALA A 14 -15.23 -5.80 12.50
C ALA A 14 -13.78 -5.86 12.01
N LEU A 15 -13.46 -6.81 11.12
CA LEU A 15 -12.11 -6.93 10.55
C LEU A 15 -11.71 -5.69 9.76
N GLY A 16 -12.54 -5.26 8.80
CA GLY A 16 -12.25 -4.10 7.96
C GLY A 16 -12.11 -2.81 8.77
N ALA A 17 -12.99 -2.58 9.75
CA ALA A 17 -12.90 -1.44 10.66
C ALA A 17 -11.65 -1.51 11.55
N SER A 18 -11.31 -2.68 12.10
CA SER A 18 -10.13 -2.85 12.95
C SER A 18 -8.84 -2.57 12.18
N LEU A 19 -8.72 -3.08 10.96
CA LEU A 19 -7.57 -2.83 10.09
C LEU A 19 -7.50 -1.36 9.68
N LEU A 20 -8.62 -0.76 9.30
CA LEU A 20 -8.66 0.65 8.95
C LEU A 20 -8.19 1.53 10.11
N ILE A 21 -8.76 1.33 11.30
CA ILE A 21 -8.40 2.11 12.49
C ILE A 21 -6.94 1.86 12.88
N ALA A 22 -6.49 0.61 12.89
CA ALA A 22 -5.09 0.29 13.18
C ALA A 22 -4.14 0.95 12.17
N GLY A 23 -4.48 0.95 10.89
CA GLY A 23 -3.72 1.64 9.84
C GLY A 23 -3.71 3.16 10.02
N LEU A 24 -4.85 3.78 10.35
CA LEU A 24 -4.91 5.22 10.62
C LEU A 24 -4.11 5.63 11.87
N LEU A 25 -4.18 4.84 12.94
CA LEU A 25 -3.37 5.04 14.14
C LEU A 25 -1.88 4.86 13.84
N GLY A 26 -1.53 3.83 13.07
CA GLY A 26 -0.16 3.60 12.62
C GLY A 26 0.38 4.76 11.77
N LEU A 27 -0.44 5.33 10.89
CA LEU A 27 -0.07 6.52 10.10
C LEU A 27 0.20 7.71 11.02
N PHE A 28 -0.67 7.96 12.01
CA PHE A 28 -0.48 9.02 12.98
C PHE A 28 0.84 8.85 13.75
N VAL A 29 1.10 7.64 14.26
CA VAL A 29 2.36 7.32 14.96
C VAL A 29 3.56 7.49 14.02
N GLY A 30 3.50 6.97 12.79
CA GLY A 30 4.58 7.06 11.82
C GLY A 30 4.92 8.50 11.46
N VAL A 31 3.91 9.36 11.24
CA VAL A 31 4.12 10.80 10.96
C VAL A 31 4.77 11.51 12.15
N ILE A 32 4.34 11.20 13.38
CA ILE A 32 4.98 11.75 14.60
C ILE A 32 6.44 11.32 14.65
N VAL A 33 6.75 10.04 14.44
CA VAL A 33 8.13 9.53 14.45
C VAL A 33 8.98 10.22 13.38
N ILE A 34 8.50 10.34 12.13
CA ILE A 34 9.23 11.02 11.06
C ILE A 34 9.48 12.49 11.41
N HIS A 35 8.45 13.19 11.86
CA HIS A 35 8.55 14.61 12.22
C HIS A 35 9.56 14.82 13.35
N TRP A 36 9.49 13.99 14.39
CA TRP A 36 10.39 14.10 15.54
C TRP A 36 11.83 13.69 15.22
N ALA A 37 12.01 12.65 14.40
CA ALA A 37 13.33 12.19 14.01
C ALA A 37 14.10 13.22 13.18
N ASN A 38 13.39 14.19 12.58
CA ASN A 38 13.95 15.24 11.73
C ASN A 38 14.41 16.48 12.51
N PHE A 39 14.20 16.55 13.83
CA PHE A 39 14.72 17.68 14.64
C PHE A 39 16.24 17.61 14.81
N PRO A 40 16.94 18.75 14.85
CA PRO A 40 18.37 18.79 15.17
C PRO A 40 18.62 18.25 16.57
N GLU A 41 19.65 17.42 16.78
CA GLU A 41 19.93 16.76 18.06
C GLU A 41 20.21 17.73 19.24
N GLY A 42 20.49 19.00 18.96
CA GLY A 42 20.75 20.04 19.96
C GLY A 42 19.53 20.85 20.43
N GLU A 43 18.37 20.73 19.79
CA GLU A 43 17.18 21.49 20.20
C GLU A 43 16.43 20.76 21.33
N VAL A 44 16.26 21.44 22.47
CA VAL A 44 15.42 20.94 23.57
C VAL A 44 13.98 21.37 23.29
N VAL A 45 13.14 20.43 22.87
CA VAL A 45 11.70 20.68 22.69
C VAL A 45 10.96 20.20 23.94
N SER A 46 9.96 20.92 24.44
CA SER A 46 9.33 20.61 25.73
C SER A 46 8.45 19.35 25.73
N VAL A 47 8.06 18.84 24.55
CA VAL A 47 7.10 17.74 24.38
C VAL A 47 7.80 16.61 23.62
N LEU A 48 7.56 15.34 23.98
CA LEU A 48 8.03 14.15 23.24
C LEU A 48 9.55 14.01 22.97
N ASN A 49 10.43 14.70 23.72
CA ASN A 49 11.91 14.54 23.61
C ASN A 49 12.43 13.11 23.81
N TRP A 50 11.61 12.20 24.35
CA TRP A 50 11.96 10.79 24.49
C TRP A 50 11.95 10.04 23.16
N ILE A 51 11.35 10.61 22.09
CA ILE A 51 11.40 10.03 20.75
C ILE A 51 12.83 10.18 20.20
N PRO A 52 13.49 9.08 19.83
CA PRO A 52 14.85 9.15 19.31
C PRO A 52 14.95 9.87 17.96
N ARG A 53 16.11 10.48 17.69
CA ARG A 53 16.38 11.32 16.51
C ARG A 53 17.36 10.66 15.53
N GLY A 54 17.38 11.17 14.29
CA GLY A 54 18.33 10.78 13.27
C GLY A 54 17.80 9.78 12.23
N ALA A 55 18.64 9.51 11.24
CA ALA A 55 18.32 8.75 10.03
C ALA A 55 17.64 7.40 10.29
N MET A 56 18.12 6.64 11.27
CA MET A 56 17.55 5.32 11.59
C MET A 56 16.07 5.40 11.99
N TRP A 57 15.73 6.35 12.86
CA TRP A 57 14.36 6.51 13.37
C TRP A 57 13.43 7.13 12.33
N LYS A 58 13.95 8.04 11.52
CA LYS A 58 13.25 8.54 10.34
C LYS A 58 12.91 7.42 9.36
N GLY A 59 13.87 6.53 9.08
CA GLY A 59 13.67 5.32 8.28
C GLY A 59 12.60 4.38 8.85
N LEU A 60 12.64 4.12 10.16
CA LEU A 60 11.60 3.35 10.85
C LEU A 60 10.22 4.01 10.73
N GLY A 61 10.15 5.33 10.87
CA GLY A 61 8.93 6.10 10.66
C GLY A 61 8.35 5.91 9.25
N TYR A 62 9.18 5.95 8.21
CA TYR A 62 8.75 5.66 6.84
C TYR A 62 8.23 4.22 6.67
N LEU A 63 8.89 3.23 7.28
CA LEU A 63 8.42 1.84 7.25
C LEU A 63 7.07 1.66 7.97
N ILE A 64 6.87 2.37 9.09
CA ILE A 64 5.58 2.41 9.79
C ILE A 64 4.51 3.01 8.89
N VAL A 65 4.78 4.16 8.25
CA VAL A 65 3.83 4.80 7.33
C VAL A 65 3.51 3.90 6.14
N LEU A 66 4.52 3.25 5.55
CA LEU A 66 4.35 2.28 4.46
C LEU A 66 3.38 1.15 4.86
N GLY A 67 3.66 0.48 5.99
CA GLY A 67 2.84 -0.61 6.49
C GLY A 67 1.43 -0.16 6.89
N ALA A 68 1.35 0.94 7.64
CA ALA A 68 0.09 1.46 8.16
C ALA A 68 -0.84 1.98 7.03
N GLY A 69 -0.28 2.65 6.02
CA GLY A 69 -1.01 3.06 4.82
C GLY A 69 -1.58 1.85 4.06
N SER A 70 -0.76 0.81 3.90
CA SER A 70 -1.16 -0.44 3.25
C SER A 70 -2.29 -1.14 4.00
N ILE A 71 -2.16 -1.24 5.34
CA ILE A 71 -3.18 -1.85 6.22
C ILE A 71 -4.47 -1.03 6.20
N SER A 72 -4.39 0.30 6.21
CA SER A 72 -5.54 1.21 6.13
C SER A 72 -6.33 0.99 4.84
N MET A 73 -5.64 0.97 3.69
CA MET A 73 -6.27 0.73 2.39
C MET A 73 -6.88 -0.67 2.28
N ALA A 74 -6.20 -1.70 2.78
CA ALA A 74 -6.73 -3.06 2.84
C ALA A 74 -7.99 -3.13 3.73
N GLY A 75 -7.94 -2.49 4.91
CA GLY A 75 -9.08 -2.37 5.82
C GLY A 75 -10.29 -1.69 5.15
N ALA A 76 -10.05 -0.61 4.41
CA ALA A 76 -11.08 0.07 3.64
C ALA A 76 -11.69 -0.83 2.54
N ALA A 77 -10.86 -1.56 1.79
CA ALA A 77 -11.33 -2.50 0.79
C ALA A 77 -12.20 -3.61 1.40
N ILE A 78 -11.77 -4.19 2.53
CA ILE A 78 -12.52 -5.23 3.26
C ILE A 78 -13.84 -4.66 3.80
N LEU A 79 -13.82 -3.47 4.38
CA LEU A 79 -15.00 -2.88 5.02
C LEU A 79 -16.09 -2.53 4.00
N TRP A 80 -15.71 -1.87 2.91
CA TRP A 80 -16.67 -1.27 1.97
C TRP A 80 -16.89 -2.03 0.66
N LEU A 81 -15.93 -2.87 0.23
CA LEU A 81 -15.96 -3.50 -1.10
C LEU A 81 -16.16 -5.02 -1.03
N LEU A 82 -15.49 -5.71 -0.10
CA LEU A 82 -15.51 -7.17 -0.04
C LEU A 82 -16.92 -7.72 0.20
N ASN A 83 -17.38 -8.63 -0.66
CA ASN A 83 -18.71 -9.26 -0.63
C ASN A 83 -19.88 -8.26 -0.59
N GLN A 84 -19.70 -7.05 -1.13
CA GLN A 84 -20.75 -6.06 -1.20
C GLN A 84 -21.27 -5.91 -2.62
N ARG A 85 -22.58 -5.67 -2.75
CA ARG A 85 -23.18 -5.33 -4.03
C ARG A 85 -22.56 -4.02 -4.53
N LEU A 86 -22.01 -4.06 -5.74
CA LEU A 86 -21.29 -2.94 -6.35
C LEU A 86 -22.31 -1.93 -6.91
N THR A 87 -22.64 -0.92 -6.11
CA THR A 87 -23.44 0.25 -6.51
C THR A 87 -22.54 1.31 -7.12
N TRP A 88 -23.11 2.31 -7.79
CA TRP A 88 -22.35 3.46 -8.30
C TRP A 88 -21.47 4.11 -7.23
N ALA A 89 -22.02 4.37 -6.03
CA ALA A 89 -21.27 4.93 -4.92
C ALA A 89 -20.07 4.06 -4.50
N ARG A 90 -20.26 2.73 -4.43
CA ARG A 90 -19.17 1.79 -4.09
C ARG A 90 -18.15 1.63 -5.20
N ALA A 91 -18.59 1.71 -6.46
CA ALA A 91 -17.70 1.70 -7.62
C ALA A 91 -16.80 2.94 -7.61
N SER A 92 -17.37 4.13 -7.37
CA SER A 92 -16.61 5.37 -7.23
C SER A 92 -15.65 5.31 -6.04
N PHE A 93 -16.07 4.76 -4.90
CA PHE A 93 -15.18 4.56 -3.76
C PHE A 93 -14.04 3.58 -4.07
N ALA A 94 -14.32 2.47 -4.77
CA ALA A 94 -13.29 1.54 -5.21
C ALA A 94 -12.28 2.19 -6.15
N ALA A 95 -12.75 3.01 -7.10
CA ALA A 95 -11.89 3.76 -8.01
C ALA A 95 -11.01 4.78 -7.26
N LEU A 96 -11.59 5.50 -6.30
CA LEU A 96 -10.83 6.41 -5.43
C LEU A 96 -9.77 5.65 -4.63
N LEU A 97 -10.12 4.53 -4.02
CA LEU A 97 -9.19 3.72 -3.23
C LEU A 97 -8.06 3.16 -4.09
N ALA A 98 -8.38 2.70 -5.30
CA ALA A 98 -7.36 2.25 -6.26
C ALA A 98 -6.44 3.40 -6.69
N TRP A 99 -6.98 4.59 -6.94
CA TRP A 99 -6.18 5.78 -7.24
C TRP A 99 -5.26 6.15 -6.08
N ILE A 100 -5.76 6.17 -4.84
CA ILE A 100 -4.95 6.42 -3.63
C ILE A 100 -3.82 5.39 -3.55
N ALA A 101 -4.12 4.10 -3.75
CA ALA A 101 -3.10 3.05 -3.73
C ALA A 101 -2.03 3.26 -4.81
N LEU A 102 -2.43 3.62 -6.02
CA LEU A 102 -1.49 3.91 -7.11
C LEU A 102 -0.60 5.11 -6.79
N VAL A 103 -1.18 6.22 -6.31
CA VAL A 103 -0.41 7.41 -5.89
C VAL A 103 0.54 7.07 -4.74
N PHE A 104 0.08 6.28 -3.77
CA PHE A 104 0.89 5.88 -2.64
C PHE A 104 2.09 5.04 -3.09
N TYR A 105 1.86 3.95 -3.82
CA TYR A 105 2.92 3.02 -4.20
C TYR A 105 3.81 3.53 -5.34
N PHE A 106 3.29 4.25 -6.32
CA PHE A 106 4.08 4.71 -7.48
C PHE A 106 4.56 6.16 -7.36
N GLY A 107 3.96 6.96 -6.49
CA GLY A 107 4.37 8.34 -6.26
C GLY A 107 5.10 8.51 -4.94
N ILE A 108 4.40 8.30 -3.83
CA ILE A 108 4.88 8.66 -2.49
C ILE A 108 6.04 7.77 -2.07
N VAL A 109 5.88 6.45 -2.09
CA VAL A 109 6.91 5.50 -1.63
C VAL A 109 8.26 5.69 -2.35
N PRO A 110 8.34 5.71 -3.69
CA PRO A 110 9.62 5.92 -4.35
C PRO A 110 10.17 7.33 -4.14
N SER A 111 9.32 8.36 -4.04
CA SER A 111 9.76 9.72 -3.75
C SER A 111 10.42 9.84 -2.37
N GLU A 112 9.79 9.30 -1.32
CA GLU A 112 10.33 9.33 0.04
C GLU A 112 11.60 8.48 0.17
N TRP A 113 11.67 7.33 -0.51
CA TRP A 113 12.90 6.53 -0.60
C TRP A 113 14.06 7.34 -1.21
N LEU A 114 13.84 8.00 -2.35
CA LEU A 114 14.87 8.79 -3.01
C LEU A 114 15.33 9.95 -2.14
N ASN A 115 14.39 10.64 -1.50
CA ASN A 115 14.68 11.75 -0.60
C ASN A 115 15.51 11.28 0.61
N PHE A 116 15.10 10.19 1.26
CA PHE A 116 15.84 9.59 2.37
C PHE A 116 17.25 9.16 1.97
N ALA A 117 17.39 8.48 0.82
CA ALA A 117 18.71 8.05 0.33
C ALA A 117 19.65 9.23 0.06
N GLN A 118 19.12 10.34 -0.46
CA GLN A 118 19.94 11.53 -0.76
C GLN A 118 20.29 12.35 0.49
N THR A 119 19.34 12.52 1.40
CA THR A 119 19.49 13.43 2.54
C THR A 119 20.10 12.78 3.76
N GLU A 120 19.75 11.51 4.04
CA GLU A 120 20.15 10.82 5.27
C GLU A 120 21.28 9.82 5.03
N LEU A 121 21.33 9.19 3.85
CA LEU A 121 22.37 8.21 3.50
C LEU A 121 23.48 8.79 2.63
N GLU A 122 23.34 10.03 2.18
CA GLU A 122 24.28 10.71 1.28
C GLU A 122 24.58 9.92 -0.01
N TRP A 123 23.58 9.19 -0.53
CA TRP A 123 23.68 8.43 -1.77
C TRP A 123 23.65 9.38 -2.99
N SER A 124 24.82 9.94 -3.26
CA SER A 124 25.05 10.92 -4.31
C SER A 124 25.88 10.33 -5.47
N SER A 125 25.92 11.04 -6.59
CA SER A 125 26.81 10.70 -7.72
C SER A 125 28.29 10.92 -7.40
N GLN A 126 28.61 11.66 -6.33
CA GLN A 126 29.98 11.96 -5.91
C GLN A 126 30.51 10.91 -4.93
N THR A 127 29.63 10.13 -4.29
CA THR A 127 30.02 9.10 -3.32
C THR A 127 30.25 7.78 -4.04
N VAL A 128 31.50 7.31 -4.11
CA VAL A 128 31.86 6.03 -4.72
C VAL A 128 31.36 4.87 -3.85
N ALA A 129 30.58 3.97 -4.45
CA ALA A 129 30.13 2.75 -3.79
C ALA A 129 31.14 1.61 -3.95
N PHE A 130 31.58 1.36 -5.18
CA PHE A 130 32.66 0.41 -5.47
C PHE A 130 33.30 0.72 -6.83
N ALA A 131 34.58 0.35 -6.97
CA ALA A 131 35.33 0.45 -8.21
C ALA A 131 35.43 -0.92 -8.88
N ILE A 132 35.27 -0.97 -10.20
CA ILE A 132 35.47 -2.20 -10.98
C ILE A 132 36.98 -2.38 -11.20
N PRO A 133 37.55 -3.56 -10.88
CA PRO A 133 38.96 -3.84 -11.14
C PRO A 133 39.35 -3.54 -12.59
N SER A 134 40.43 -2.78 -12.80
CA SER A 134 40.83 -2.26 -14.11
C SER A 134 41.03 -3.34 -15.18
N TRP A 135 41.46 -4.54 -14.80
CA TRP A 135 41.62 -5.68 -15.70
C TRP A 135 40.29 -6.21 -16.27
N LEU A 136 39.16 -5.96 -15.61
CA LEU A 136 37.82 -6.27 -16.12
C LEU A 136 37.28 -5.21 -17.09
N VAL A 137 37.90 -4.02 -17.11
CA VAL A 137 37.46 -2.86 -17.91
C VAL A 137 38.59 -2.33 -18.81
N LEU A 138 39.44 -3.22 -19.32
CA LEU A 138 40.48 -2.91 -20.32
C LEU A 138 41.47 -1.81 -19.88
N GLY A 139 41.78 -1.74 -18.59
CA GLY A 139 42.69 -0.76 -18.01
C GLY A 139 42.04 0.59 -17.64
N ASN A 140 40.73 0.74 -17.84
CA ASN A 140 40.02 1.96 -17.47
C ASN A 140 39.70 2.04 -15.97
N THR A 141 39.47 3.25 -15.47
CA THR A 141 38.90 3.48 -14.13
C THR A 141 37.40 3.64 -14.25
N VAL A 142 36.65 2.63 -13.82
CA VAL A 142 35.19 2.64 -13.79
C VAL A 142 34.72 2.51 -12.35
N GLU A 143 34.05 3.54 -11.87
CA GLU A 143 33.51 3.62 -10.51
C GLU A 143 31.99 3.68 -10.56
N ILE A 144 31.33 2.93 -9.69
CA ILE A 144 29.89 2.97 -9.52
C ILE A 144 29.60 3.82 -8.28
N SER A 145 28.82 4.88 -8.46
CA SER A 145 28.41 5.76 -7.36
C SER A 145 27.20 5.22 -6.62
N PHE A 146 27.02 5.64 -5.36
CA PHE A 146 25.79 5.36 -4.62
C PHE A 146 24.56 5.99 -5.28
N GLY A 147 24.73 7.09 -6.02
CA GLY A 147 23.70 7.66 -6.87
C GLY A 147 23.18 6.66 -7.91
N ALA A 148 24.09 5.95 -8.59
CA ALA A 148 23.70 4.91 -9.55
C ALA A 148 22.96 3.74 -8.86
N ILE A 149 23.40 3.33 -7.66
CA ILE A 149 22.73 2.28 -6.87
C ILE A 149 21.31 2.71 -6.47
N LYS A 150 21.15 3.94 -5.96
CA LYS A 150 19.86 4.53 -5.60
C LYS A 150 18.88 4.52 -6.77
N ASP A 151 19.33 4.96 -7.94
CA ASP A 151 18.51 5.03 -9.14
C ASP A 151 18.15 3.62 -9.64
N ALA A 152 19.09 2.66 -9.59
CA ALA A 152 18.83 1.27 -9.93
C ALA A 152 17.80 0.61 -9.00
N ILE A 153 17.84 0.89 -7.70
CA ILE A 153 16.83 0.41 -6.74
C ILE A 153 15.46 1.02 -7.06
N SER A 154 15.39 2.32 -7.34
CA SER A 154 14.13 2.97 -7.73
C SER A 154 13.57 2.35 -9.01
N MET A 155 14.40 2.13 -10.04
CA MET A 155 14.00 1.45 -11.26
C MET A 155 13.47 0.03 -10.99
N GLY A 156 14.22 -0.76 -10.21
CA GLY A 156 13.82 -2.12 -9.82
C GLY A 156 12.48 -2.15 -9.09
N TYR A 157 12.26 -1.21 -8.16
CA TYR A 157 11.00 -1.04 -7.46
C TYR A 157 9.84 -0.79 -8.42
N HIS A 158 9.98 0.13 -9.39
CA HIS A 158 8.92 0.41 -10.36
C HIS A 158 8.57 -0.80 -11.23
N ILE A 159 9.57 -1.57 -11.67
CA ILE A 159 9.35 -2.81 -12.43
C ILE A 159 8.58 -3.83 -11.60
N VAL A 160 8.99 -4.05 -10.35
CA VAL A 160 8.33 -5.00 -9.44
C VAL A 160 6.89 -4.55 -9.16
N MET A 161 6.67 -3.27 -8.87
CA MET A 161 5.34 -2.75 -8.58
C MET A 161 4.42 -2.78 -9.80
N LEU A 162 4.94 -2.51 -11.00
CA LEU A 162 4.19 -2.65 -12.24
C LEU A 162 3.78 -4.11 -12.47
N GLY A 163 4.69 -5.05 -12.26
CA GLY A 163 4.40 -6.49 -12.30
C GLY A 163 3.34 -6.90 -11.29
N ALA A 164 3.46 -6.44 -10.04
CA ALA A 164 2.49 -6.70 -8.98
C ALA A 164 1.10 -6.13 -9.31
N ALA A 165 1.03 -4.92 -9.88
CA ALA A 165 -0.23 -4.32 -10.32
C ALA A 165 -0.87 -5.10 -11.47
N ALA A 166 -0.08 -5.58 -12.43
CA ALA A 166 -0.55 -6.44 -13.52
C ALA A 166 -1.11 -7.77 -13.00
N VAL A 167 -0.39 -8.43 -12.08
CA VAL A 167 -0.86 -9.67 -11.43
C VAL A 167 -2.16 -9.41 -10.67
N LEU A 168 -2.24 -8.33 -9.89
CA LEU A 168 -3.45 -7.98 -9.16
C LEU A 168 -4.64 -7.75 -10.11
N ALA A 169 -4.43 -7.05 -11.22
CA ALA A 169 -5.46 -6.83 -12.23
C ALA A 169 -5.96 -8.16 -12.83
N LEU A 170 -5.04 -9.09 -13.13
CA LEU A 170 -5.39 -10.43 -13.62
C LEU A 170 -6.17 -11.23 -12.58
N GLU A 171 -5.75 -11.22 -11.32
CA GLU A 171 -6.47 -11.91 -10.24
C GLU A 171 -7.87 -11.32 -10.04
N ILE A 172 -8.02 -10.00 -10.12
CA ILE A 172 -9.35 -9.35 -10.06
C ILE A 172 -10.24 -9.79 -11.22
N GLN A 173 -9.69 -9.97 -12.44
CA GLN A 173 -10.47 -10.48 -13.57
C GLN A 173 -10.95 -11.93 -13.32
N LYS A 174 -10.07 -12.79 -12.78
CA LYS A 174 -10.39 -14.18 -12.45
C LYS A 174 -11.43 -14.33 -11.34
N ILE A 175 -11.64 -13.33 -10.48
CA ILE A 175 -12.72 -13.38 -9.47
C ILE A 175 -14.10 -13.59 -10.11
N LYS A 176 -14.29 -13.15 -11.36
CA LYS A 176 -15.56 -13.37 -12.11
C LYS A 176 -15.71 -14.77 -12.70
N GLU A 177 -14.64 -15.56 -12.75
CA GLU A 177 -14.64 -16.92 -13.33
C GLU A 177 -15.02 -17.99 -12.29
N GLY A 178 -15.07 -17.64 -10.99
CA GLY A 178 -15.53 -18.51 -9.92
C GLY A 178 -17.05 -18.74 -9.94
N ARG A 179 -17.47 -19.97 -9.60
CA ARG A 179 -18.87 -20.44 -9.54
C ARG A 179 -19.82 -19.32 -9.08
N PRO A 180 -20.87 -18.98 -9.84
CA PRO A 180 -21.78 -17.91 -9.46
C PRO A 180 -22.24 -18.16 -8.03
N ALA A 181 -22.08 -17.16 -7.16
CA ALA A 181 -22.58 -17.20 -5.79
C ALA A 181 -24.01 -17.71 -5.87
N SER A 182 -24.21 -18.97 -5.45
CA SER A 182 -25.40 -19.80 -5.68
C SER A 182 -26.54 -18.97 -6.23
N ALA A 183 -26.72 -18.97 -7.57
CA ALA A 183 -27.68 -18.14 -8.27
C ALA A 183 -28.87 -17.86 -7.34
N ALA A 184 -28.91 -16.65 -6.78
CA ALA A 184 -30.02 -16.27 -5.92
C ALA A 184 -31.25 -16.62 -6.75
N LYS A 185 -32.06 -17.59 -6.28
CA LYS A 185 -33.19 -18.10 -7.08
C LYS A 185 -33.89 -16.86 -7.62
N PRO A 186 -34.04 -16.70 -8.95
CA PRO A 186 -34.64 -15.50 -9.49
C PRO A 186 -35.94 -15.31 -8.74
N GLU A 187 -36.13 -14.13 -8.12
CA GLU A 187 -37.43 -13.77 -7.56
C GLU A 187 -38.43 -14.00 -8.69
N LEU A 188 -39.30 -15.01 -8.53
CA LEU A 188 -40.34 -15.23 -9.50
C LEU A 188 -41.19 -13.96 -9.47
N ARG A 189 -41.17 -13.22 -10.58
CA ARG A 189 -41.98 -12.03 -10.76
C ARG A 189 -43.14 -12.40 -11.67
N SER A 190 -44.31 -11.89 -11.34
CA SER A 190 -45.45 -11.92 -12.26
C SER A 190 -45.09 -11.18 -13.58
N PRO A 191 -45.82 -11.43 -14.68
CA PRO A 191 -45.70 -10.64 -15.91
C PRO A 191 -45.82 -9.12 -15.71
N TYR A 192 -46.40 -8.70 -14.59
CA TYR A 192 -46.59 -7.29 -14.19
C TYR A 192 -45.55 -6.80 -13.15
N GLY A 193 -44.47 -7.55 -12.92
CA GLY A 193 -43.32 -7.11 -12.13
C GLY A 193 -43.44 -7.22 -10.60
N ARG A 194 -44.57 -7.73 -10.08
CA ARG A 194 -44.76 -7.95 -8.63
C ARG A 194 -44.08 -9.25 -8.16
N PRO A 195 -43.45 -9.26 -6.96
CA PRO A 195 -42.85 -10.47 -6.39
C PRO A 195 -43.95 -11.49 -6.05
N LEU A 196 -43.75 -12.74 -6.48
CA LEU A 196 -44.67 -13.83 -6.15
C LEU A 196 -44.47 -14.26 -4.69
N VAL A 197 -45.51 -14.11 -3.88
CA VAL A 197 -45.58 -14.71 -2.55
C VAL A 197 -45.91 -16.18 -2.74
N LYS A 198 -45.18 -17.09 -2.06
CA LYS A 198 -45.56 -18.52 -2.05
C LYS A 198 -46.97 -18.64 -1.47
N GLY A 199 -47.91 -19.15 -2.27
CA GLY A 199 -49.18 -19.62 -1.72
C GLY A 199 -48.90 -20.82 -0.82
N GLU A 200 -49.48 -20.83 0.38
CA GLU A 200 -49.57 -22.03 1.19
C GLU A 200 -50.55 -22.99 0.50
N SER A 201 -50.04 -24.15 0.10
CA SER A 201 -50.82 -25.31 -0.34
C SER A 201 -50.35 -26.52 0.43
#